data_AF-A0A5C7LCK2-F1
#
_entry.id   AF-A0A5C7LCK2-F1
#
_cell.length_a   1.000
_cell.length_b   1.000
_cell.length_c   1.000
_cell.angle_alpha   90.00
_cell.angle_beta   90.00
_cell.angle_gamma   90.00
#
_symmetry.space_group_name_H-M   'P 1'
#
loop_
_entity.id
_entity.type
_entity.pdbx_description
1 polymer ?
#
loop_
_entity_poly.entity_id
_entity_poly.type
_entity_poly.pdbx_seq_one_letter_code
_entity_poly.pdbx_strand_id
1 'polypeptide(L)'
;MTTLIQQAIDCSLKCLWDEAIDLNLEILKQNEGDIATLNRLAKCYLVLGDNKSAKETYHKVLEHDKYNSVALKNLKTLNLAVSTSPNELVREDFIENPGLTRTSTLIKVAGREVLATLSCKQVLILKPKVRLISVNTTKGVYVGTLPDDLSLKLKKLLDNGYEYQVCLKSATDNMASVFIREIKRPNKKNVLPSFNRAHIKFAN
;
A
#
# COMPACT_ATOMS: atom_id res chain seq x y z
N MET A 1 -10.05 35.88 8.29
CA MET A 1 -10.93 35.10 7.39
C MET A 1 -10.10 34.03 6.72
N THR A 2 -10.48 32.76 6.82
CA THR A 2 -9.80 31.68 6.09
C THR A 2 -10.13 31.79 4.62
N THR A 3 -9.12 31.68 3.75
CA THR A 3 -9.34 31.70 2.30
C THR A 3 -10.01 30.39 1.86
N LEU A 4 -10.71 30.42 0.73
CA LEU A 4 -11.35 29.24 0.14
C LEU A 4 -10.32 28.11 -0.09
N ILE A 5 -9.09 28.48 -0.46
CA ILE A 5 -7.94 27.57 -0.56
C ILE A 5 -7.64 26.89 0.77
N GLN A 6 -7.55 27.65 1.86
CA GLN A 6 -7.27 27.07 3.18
C GLN A 6 -8.40 26.13 3.62
N GLN A 7 -9.66 26.48 3.36
CA GLN A 7 -10.80 25.62 3.67
C GLN A 7 -10.74 24.29 2.89
N ALA A 8 -10.44 24.33 1.59
CA ALA A 8 -10.29 23.13 0.77
C ALA A 8 -9.13 22.23 1.24
N ILE A 9 -8.02 22.84 1.67
CA ILE A 9 -6.88 22.11 2.28
C ILE A 9 -7.32 21.47 3.60
N ASP A 10 -7.99 22.21 4.47
CA ASP A 10 -8.45 21.71 5.76
C ASP A 10 -9.45 20.55 5.61
N CYS A 11 -10.40 20.63 4.66
CA CYS A 11 -11.30 19.54 4.31
C CYS A 11 -10.52 18.30 3.83
N SER A 12 -9.52 18.49 2.97
CA SER A 12 -8.65 17.39 2.51
C SER A 12 -7.90 16.74 3.68
N LEU A 13 -7.37 17.53 4.62
CA LEU A 13 -6.68 17.02 5.81
C LEU A 13 -7.62 16.27 6.77
N LYS A 14 -8.90 16.67 6.83
CA LYS A 14 -9.95 16.03 7.63
C LYS A 14 -10.62 14.84 6.93
N CYS A 15 -10.16 14.47 5.74
CA CYS A 15 -10.76 13.41 4.90
C CYS A 15 -12.21 13.70 4.45
N LEU A 16 -12.60 14.97 4.41
CA LEU A 16 -13.89 15.44 3.89
C LEU A 16 -13.75 15.70 2.39
N TRP A 17 -13.65 14.63 1.61
CA TRP A 17 -13.21 14.70 0.21
C TRP A 17 -14.24 15.31 -0.74
N ASP A 18 -15.53 15.02 -0.54
CA ASP A 18 -16.60 15.60 -1.36
C ASP A 18 -16.67 17.12 -1.18
N GLU A 19 -16.63 17.59 0.06
CA GLU A 19 -16.57 19.03 0.40
C GLU A 19 -15.29 19.68 -0.15
N ALA A 20 -14.16 18.98 -0.09
CA ALA A 20 -12.92 19.46 -0.68
C ALA A 20 -13.02 19.57 -2.21
N ILE A 21 -13.74 18.66 -2.88
CA ILE A 21 -14.00 18.74 -4.32
C ILE A 21 -14.81 20.00 -4.64
N ASP A 22 -15.91 20.23 -3.94
CA ASP A 22 -16.78 21.39 -4.17
C ASP A 22 -16.01 22.70 -4.01
N LEU A 23 -15.23 22.83 -2.94
CA LEU A 23 -14.41 24.00 -2.68
C LEU A 23 -13.32 24.18 -3.75
N ASN A 24 -12.64 23.11 -4.18
CA ASN A 24 -11.63 23.20 -5.24
C ASN A 24 -12.25 23.57 -6.60
N LEU A 25 -13.44 23.05 -6.92
CA LEU A 25 -14.17 23.45 -8.12
C LEU A 25 -14.58 24.91 -8.07
N GLU A 26 -14.98 25.42 -6.90
CA GLU A 26 -15.29 26.84 -6.70
C GLU A 26 -14.05 27.73 -6.87
N ILE A 27 -12.88 27.31 -6.37
CA ILE A 27 -11.60 28.01 -6.60
C ILE A 27 -11.29 28.05 -8.10
N LEU A 28 -11.48 26.94 -8.82
CA LEU A 28 -11.20 26.87 -10.26
C LEU A 28 -12.14 27.72 -11.11
N LYS A 29 -13.36 28.05 -10.64
CA LYS A 29 -14.22 29.04 -11.31
C LYS A 29 -13.59 30.44 -11.36
N GLN A 30 -12.71 30.76 -10.40
CA GLN A 30 -12.02 32.05 -10.34
C GLN A 30 -10.70 32.01 -11.12
N ASN A 31 -10.00 30.87 -11.11
CA ASN A 31 -8.77 30.66 -11.85
C ASN A 31 -8.68 29.20 -12.33
N GLU A 32 -9.10 28.96 -13.57
CA GLU A 32 -9.15 27.62 -14.17
C GLU A 32 -7.77 26.96 -14.30
N GLY A 33 -6.71 27.78 -14.39
CA GLY A 33 -5.33 27.34 -14.58
C GLY A 33 -4.51 27.16 -13.30
N ASP A 34 -5.12 27.22 -12.12
CA ASP A 34 -4.39 27.03 -10.86
C ASP A 34 -3.93 25.56 -10.70
N ILE A 35 -2.67 25.32 -11.05
CA ILE A 35 -1.98 24.03 -10.96
C ILE A 35 -2.08 23.41 -9.56
N ALA A 36 -2.01 24.21 -8.50
CA ALA A 36 -2.05 23.69 -7.13
C ALA A 36 -3.45 23.18 -6.78
N THR A 37 -4.49 23.90 -7.21
CA THR A 37 -5.89 23.51 -7.00
C THR A 37 -6.27 22.32 -7.89
N LEU A 38 -5.84 22.29 -9.15
CA LEU A 38 -6.03 21.14 -10.05
C LEU A 38 -5.39 19.86 -9.49
N ASN A 39 -4.15 19.94 -8.97
CA ASN A 39 -3.49 18.79 -8.34
C ASN A 39 -4.23 18.29 -7.09
N ARG A 40 -4.75 19.22 -6.27
CA ARG A 40 -5.53 18.90 -5.07
C ARG A 40 -6.86 18.24 -5.44
N LEU A 41 -7.56 18.78 -6.44
CA LEU A 41 -8.80 18.21 -6.96
C LEU A 41 -8.58 16.80 -7.51
N ALA A 42 -7.55 16.61 -8.34
CA ALA A 42 -7.19 15.29 -8.88
C ALA A 42 -6.89 14.28 -7.76
N LYS A 43 -6.24 14.73 -6.67
CA LYS A 43 -5.99 13.90 -5.49
C LYS A 43 -7.29 13.50 -4.77
N CYS A 44 -8.27 14.39 -4.67
CA CYS A 44 -9.57 14.07 -4.07
C CYS A 44 -10.29 12.98 -4.87
N TYR A 45 -10.37 13.13 -6.21
CA TYR A 45 -10.94 12.11 -7.09
C TYR A 45 -10.23 10.76 -6.96
N LEU A 46 -8.89 10.75 -6.89
CA LEU A 46 -8.12 9.53 -6.66
C LEU A 46 -8.51 8.82 -5.37
N VAL A 47 -8.69 9.56 -4.27
CA VAL A 47 -9.00 8.99 -2.96
C VAL A 47 -10.42 8.41 -2.93
N LEU A 48 -11.36 9.05 -3.64
CA LEU A 48 -12.73 8.56 -3.80
C LEU A 48 -12.85 7.42 -4.83
N GLY A 49 -11.76 7.07 -5.53
CA GLY A 49 -11.74 6.01 -6.53
C GLY A 49 -12.28 6.42 -7.90
N ASP A 50 -12.59 7.71 -8.11
CA ASP A 50 -12.94 8.25 -9.43
C ASP A 50 -11.67 8.47 -10.27
N ASN A 51 -11.12 7.35 -10.73
CA ASN A 51 -9.90 7.32 -11.54
C ASN A 51 -10.07 8.05 -12.87
N LYS A 52 -11.29 8.14 -13.41
CA LYS A 52 -11.56 8.82 -14.67
C LYS A 52 -11.38 10.33 -14.48
N SER A 53 -12.10 10.93 -13.52
CA SER A 53 -12.00 12.36 -13.23
C SER A 53 -10.62 12.75 -12.73
N ALA A 54 -9.96 11.89 -11.94
CA ALA A 54 -8.57 12.10 -11.54
C ALA A 54 -7.63 12.18 -12.74
N LYS A 55 -7.74 11.23 -13.69
CA LYS A 55 -6.90 11.18 -14.89
C LYS A 55 -7.11 12.42 -15.76
N GLU A 56 -8.36 12.79 -16.02
CA GLU A 56 -8.70 13.99 -16.78
C GLU A 56 -8.13 15.25 -16.12
N THR A 57 -8.24 15.37 -14.79
CA THR A 57 -7.73 16.53 -14.06
C THR A 57 -6.19 16.60 -14.08
N TYR A 58 -5.48 15.47 -13.95
CA TYR A 58 -4.02 15.47 -14.10
C TYR A 58 -3.57 15.80 -15.53
N HIS A 59 -4.34 15.44 -16.55
CA HIS A 59 -4.04 15.88 -17.92
C HIS A 59 -4.17 17.41 -18.05
N LYS A 60 -5.18 18.04 -17.45
CA LYS A 60 -5.28 19.51 -17.39
C LYS A 60 -4.08 20.15 -16.71
N VAL A 61 -3.57 19.56 -15.62
CA VAL A 61 -2.32 20.03 -14.99
C VAL A 61 -1.16 20.03 -16.00
N LEU A 62 -1.03 18.99 -16.83
CA LEU A 62 0.02 18.89 -17.83
C LEU A 62 -0.17 19.82 -19.04
N GLU A 63 -1.39 20.27 -19.31
CA GLU A 63 -1.65 21.31 -20.31
C GLU A 63 -1.06 22.66 -19.86
N HIS A 64 -1.14 22.97 -18.55
CA HIS A 64 -0.55 24.18 -17.97
C HIS A 64 0.94 24.05 -17.64
N ASP A 65 1.38 22.90 -17.14
CA ASP A 65 2.77 22.60 -16.78
C ASP A 65 3.13 21.18 -17.21
N LYS A 66 3.73 21.08 -18.40
CA LYS A 66 4.14 19.81 -19.04
C LYS A 66 5.14 18.99 -18.21
N TYR A 67 5.87 19.63 -17.30
CA TYR A 67 6.90 18.98 -16.49
C TYR A 67 6.47 18.73 -15.04
N ASN A 68 5.18 18.91 -14.74
CA ASN A 68 4.66 18.73 -13.40
C ASN A 68 4.89 17.29 -12.88
N SER A 69 5.81 17.15 -11.94
CA SER A 69 6.23 15.85 -11.42
C SER A 69 5.11 15.10 -10.69
N VAL A 70 4.18 15.83 -10.07
CA VAL A 70 3.02 15.27 -9.36
C VAL A 70 2.06 14.63 -10.36
N ALA A 71 1.68 15.35 -11.42
CA ALA A 71 0.77 14.85 -12.43
C ALA A 71 1.36 13.67 -13.22
N LEU A 72 2.63 13.78 -13.66
CA LEU A 72 3.31 12.70 -14.39
C LEU A 72 3.38 11.40 -13.57
N LYS A 73 3.74 11.50 -12.29
CA LYS A 73 3.82 10.34 -11.39
C LYS A 73 2.46 9.68 -11.19
N ASN A 74 1.42 10.47 -10.91
CA ASN A 74 0.09 9.92 -10.65
C ASN A 74 -0.58 9.34 -11.89
N LEU A 75 -0.40 9.97 -13.07
CA LEU A 75 -0.89 9.42 -14.34
C LEU A 75 -0.21 8.10 -14.70
N LYS A 76 1.09 7.97 -14.43
CA LYS A 76 1.80 6.69 -14.61
C LYS A 76 1.18 5.60 -13.72
N THR A 77 0.91 5.89 -12.45
CA THR A 77 0.25 4.94 -11.53
C THR A 77 -1.16 4.58 -12.01
N LEU A 78 -1.96 5.57 -12.43
CA LEU A 78 -3.33 5.38 -12.93
C LEU A 78 -3.38 4.54 -14.22
N ASN A 79 -2.40 4.71 -15.11
CA ASN A 79 -2.32 3.92 -16.34
C ASN A 79 -1.86 2.48 -16.11
N LEU A 80 -1.09 2.24 -15.05
CA LEU A 80 -0.68 0.90 -14.62
C LEU A 80 -1.78 0.18 -13.82
N ALA A 81 -2.73 0.94 -13.25
CA ALA A 81 -3.91 0.41 -12.60
C ALA A 81 -4.93 -0.08 -13.64
N VAL A 82 -4.60 -1.17 -14.33
CA VAL A 82 -5.57 -1.95 -15.11
C VAL A 82 -6.64 -2.45 -14.14
N SER A 83 -7.87 -1.94 -14.32
CA SER A 83 -9.15 -2.46 -13.79
C SER A 83 -9.01 -3.59 -12.77
N THR A 84 -8.60 -3.24 -11.56
CA THR A 84 -8.49 -4.21 -10.47
C THR A 84 -9.33 -3.67 -9.33
N SER A 85 -10.38 -4.43 -9.01
CA SER A 85 -11.19 -4.26 -7.79
C SER A 85 -10.32 -3.81 -6.61
N PRO A 86 -10.81 -2.87 -5.77
CA PRO A 86 -10.01 -2.25 -4.73
C PRO A 86 -9.28 -3.31 -3.91
N ASN A 87 -7.96 -3.16 -3.83
CA ASN A 87 -7.12 -4.06 -3.04
C ASN A 87 -7.60 -3.96 -1.59
N GLU A 88 -7.87 -5.11 -0.97
CA GLU A 88 -8.18 -5.14 0.47
C GLU A 88 -6.94 -4.65 1.22
N LEU A 89 -7.07 -3.52 1.92
CA LEU A 89 -5.98 -2.91 2.68
C LEU A 89 -6.20 -3.16 4.17
N VAL A 90 -5.14 -3.57 4.85
CA VAL A 90 -5.21 -3.76 6.30
C VAL A 90 -5.04 -2.42 7.02
N ARG A 91 -5.90 -2.13 8.00
CA ARG A 91 -5.69 -1.02 8.96
C ARG A 91 -4.67 -1.42 10.03
N GLU A 92 -3.43 -1.60 9.60
CA GLU A 92 -2.34 -1.99 10.49
C GLU A 92 -1.22 -0.97 10.47
N ASP A 93 -0.63 -0.75 11.65
CA ASP A 93 0.59 0.02 11.81
C ASP A 93 1.76 -0.97 11.78
N PHE A 94 2.81 -0.65 11.03
CA PHE A 94 3.98 -1.53 10.82
C PHE A 94 4.90 -1.56 12.05
N ILE A 95 4.32 -1.70 13.23
CA ILE A 95 5.00 -1.74 14.53
C ILE A 95 5.52 -3.16 14.73
N GLU A 96 6.84 -3.30 14.87
CA GLU A 96 7.48 -4.59 15.14
C GLU A 96 7.38 -4.96 16.62
N ASN A 97 6.36 -5.74 16.96
CA ASN A 97 6.19 -6.38 18.25
C ASN A 97 7.02 -7.68 18.33
N PRO A 98 7.99 -7.77 19.26
CA PRO A 98 8.83 -8.96 19.43
C PRO A 98 8.00 -10.23 19.62
N GLY A 99 8.28 -11.25 18.82
CA GLY A 99 7.59 -12.54 18.91
C GLY A 99 6.25 -12.63 18.19
N LEU A 100 5.67 -11.50 17.75
CA LEU A 100 4.29 -11.42 17.25
C LEU A 100 4.21 -10.89 15.81
N THR A 101 5.10 -9.98 15.45
CA THR A 101 5.17 -9.43 14.08
C THR A 101 6.60 -9.43 13.56
N ARG A 102 6.79 -9.49 12.24
CA ARG A 102 8.10 -9.38 11.58
C ARG A 102 7.97 -8.80 10.17
N THR A 103 8.87 -7.90 9.80
CA THR A 103 9.08 -7.54 8.40
C THR A 103 10.03 -8.53 7.72
N SER A 104 9.73 -8.94 6.49
CA SER A 104 10.64 -9.76 5.69
C SER A 104 10.68 -9.30 4.24
N THR A 105 11.89 -9.18 3.69
CA THR A 105 12.09 -8.96 2.25
C THR A 105 11.88 -10.28 1.51
N LEU A 106 11.08 -10.24 0.45
CA LEU A 106 10.82 -11.39 -0.40
C LEU A 106 12.01 -11.69 -1.30
N ILE A 107 12.26 -12.98 -1.51
CA ILE A 107 13.17 -13.50 -2.53
C ILE A 107 12.37 -13.92 -3.76
N LYS A 108 13.04 -14.01 -4.93
CA LYS A 108 12.41 -14.44 -6.19
C LYS A 108 11.14 -13.64 -6.50
N VAL A 109 11.23 -12.31 -6.43
CA VAL A 109 10.08 -11.41 -6.64
C VAL A 109 9.53 -11.51 -8.06
N ALA A 110 8.27 -11.12 -8.23
CA ALA A 110 7.62 -11.01 -9.52
C ALA A 110 8.23 -9.91 -10.40
N GLY A 111 7.87 -9.91 -11.69
CA GLY A 111 8.30 -8.87 -12.62
C GLY A 111 7.76 -7.49 -12.26
N ARG A 112 8.43 -6.45 -12.78
CA ARG A 112 8.12 -5.03 -12.52
C ARG A 112 6.65 -4.68 -12.70
N GLU A 113 6.01 -5.20 -13.74
CA GLU A 113 4.59 -4.93 -14.02
C GLU A 113 3.70 -5.37 -12.87
N VAL A 114 3.93 -6.56 -12.32
CA VAL A 114 3.18 -7.05 -11.16
C VAL A 114 3.51 -6.21 -9.93
N LEU A 115 4.78 -5.92 -9.67
CA LEU A 115 5.19 -5.14 -8.50
C LEU A 115 4.59 -3.72 -8.50
N ALA A 116 4.47 -3.10 -9.68
CA ALA A 116 3.88 -1.77 -9.84
C ALA A 116 2.37 -1.74 -9.56
N THR A 117 1.67 -2.88 -9.63
CA THR A 117 0.24 -2.98 -9.26
C THR A 117 0.01 -3.10 -7.76
N LEU A 118 1.06 -3.39 -6.98
CA LEU A 118 0.94 -3.64 -5.56
C LEU A 118 0.82 -2.34 -4.77
N SER A 119 -0.05 -2.35 -3.77
CA SER A 119 -0.28 -1.20 -2.89
C SER A 119 0.24 -1.47 -1.49
N CYS A 120 0.83 -0.45 -0.85
CA CYS A 120 1.19 -0.56 0.56
C CYS A 120 -0.03 -0.93 1.41
N LYS A 121 0.15 -1.79 2.43
CA LYS A 121 -0.88 -2.40 3.27
C LYS A 121 -1.84 -3.37 2.57
N GLN A 122 -1.63 -3.67 1.29
CA GLN A 122 -2.43 -4.67 0.58
C GLN A 122 -2.33 -6.04 1.24
N VAL A 123 -3.48 -6.70 1.44
CA VAL A 123 -3.58 -8.07 1.93
C VAL A 123 -2.93 -9.03 0.96
N LEU A 124 -2.08 -9.90 1.50
CA LEU A 124 -1.40 -10.96 0.77
C LEU A 124 -1.68 -12.31 1.44
N ILE A 125 -1.59 -13.37 0.64
CA ILE A 125 -1.85 -14.75 1.06
C ILE A 125 -0.54 -15.52 1.05
N LEU A 126 -0.23 -16.17 2.17
CA LEU A 126 0.82 -17.18 2.25
C LEU A 126 0.33 -18.48 1.63
N LYS A 127 1.04 -18.97 0.62
CA LYS A 127 0.82 -20.27 -0.01
C LYS A 127 2.01 -21.19 0.26
N PRO A 128 1.93 -22.10 1.24
CA PRO A 128 2.96 -23.08 1.49
C PRO A 128 3.16 -23.99 0.27
N LYS A 129 4.42 -24.16 -0.15
CA LYS A 129 4.85 -25.17 -1.14
C LYS A 129 5.71 -26.23 -0.43
N VAL A 130 6.38 -27.09 -1.20
CA VAL A 130 7.20 -28.21 -0.67
C VAL A 130 8.27 -27.70 0.31
N ARG A 131 9.11 -26.74 -0.09
CA ARG A 131 10.21 -26.21 0.73
C ARG A 131 10.02 -24.76 1.19
N LEU A 132 9.30 -23.95 0.42
CA LEU A 132 9.17 -22.51 0.62
C LEU A 132 7.72 -22.07 0.73
N ILE A 133 7.48 -20.87 1.24
CA ILE A 133 6.17 -20.24 1.25
C ILE A 133 6.17 -19.13 0.20
N SER A 134 5.36 -19.29 -0.84
CA SER A 134 5.10 -18.20 -1.80
C SER A 134 4.10 -17.22 -1.23
N VAL A 135 4.26 -15.95 -1.57
CA VAL A 135 3.35 -14.86 -1.24
C VAL A 135 2.62 -14.44 -2.50
N ASN A 136 1.29 -14.47 -2.44
CA ASN A 136 0.43 -14.15 -3.56
C ASN A 136 -0.57 -13.06 -3.18
N THR A 137 -1.11 -12.35 -4.16
CA THR A 137 -2.27 -11.48 -3.96
C THR A 137 -3.52 -12.30 -3.67
N THR A 138 -4.57 -11.67 -3.17
CA THR A 138 -5.90 -12.30 -3.00
C THR A 138 -6.48 -12.84 -4.31
N LYS A 139 -6.06 -12.27 -5.45
CA LYS A 139 -6.41 -12.71 -6.82
C LYS A 139 -5.55 -13.88 -7.31
N GLY A 140 -4.65 -14.41 -6.47
CA GLY A 140 -3.80 -15.54 -6.79
C GLY A 140 -2.50 -15.21 -7.54
N VAL A 141 -2.27 -13.93 -7.89
CA VAL A 141 -1.05 -13.49 -8.60
C VAL A 141 0.17 -13.64 -7.70
N TYR A 142 1.24 -14.25 -8.21
CA TYR A 142 2.49 -14.43 -7.47
C TYR A 142 3.23 -13.10 -7.30
N VAL A 143 3.68 -12.81 -6.07
CA VAL A 143 4.43 -11.57 -5.72
C VAL A 143 5.89 -11.87 -5.41
N GLY A 144 6.15 -12.96 -4.71
CA GLY A 144 7.49 -13.35 -4.29
C GLY A 144 7.46 -14.55 -3.35
N THR A 145 8.59 -14.90 -2.76
CA THR A 145 8.73 -16.04 -1.85
C THR A 145 9.41 -15.58 -0.56
N LEU A 146 8.99 -16.12 0.58
CA LEU A 146 9.67 -15.85 1.85
C LEU A 146 11.07 -16.51 1.86
N PRO A 147 12.07 -15.91 2.53
CA PRO A 147 13.38 -16.52 2.74
C PRO A 147 13.29 -17.95 3.32
N ASP A 148 14.28 -18.79 3.02
CA ASP A 148 14.29 -20.22 3.39
C ASP A 148 14.08 -20.45 4.90
N ASP A 149 14.77 -19.69 5.75
CA ASP A 149 14.70 -19.79 7.22
C ASP A 149 13.28 -19.47 7.73
N LEU A 150 12.70 -18.39 7.23
CA LEU A 150 11.38 -17.92 7.61
C LEU A 150 10.29 -18.86 7.07
N SER A 151 10.43 -19.32 5.83
CA SER A 151 9.53 -20.30 5.20
C SER A 151 9.46 -21.58 6.02
N LEU A 152 10.61 -22.15 6.39
CA LEU A 152 10.67 -23.39 7.16
C LEU A 152 10.03 -23.23 8.54
N LYS A 153 10.30 -22.10 9.22
CA LYS A 153 9.74 -21.81 10.54
C LYS A 153 8.22 -21.63 10.48
N LEU A 154 7.73 -20.75 9.60
CA LEU A 154 6.30 -20.46 9.49
C LEU A 154 5.50 -21.67 9.01
N LYS A 155 6.05 -22.50 8.13
CA LYS A 155 5.38 -23.73 7.70
C LYS A 155 5.10 -24.65 8.88
N LYS A 156 6.12 -24.91 9.72
CA LYS A 156 5.95 -25.70 10.95
C LYS A 156 4.89 -25.09 11.89
N LEU A 157 4.82 -23.77 12.00
CA LEU A 157 3.85 -23.10 12.87
C LEU A 157 2.42 -23.15 12.30
N LEU A 158 2.26 -22.93 11.00
CA LEU A 158 1.00 -23.12 10.28
C LEU A 158 0.46 -24.54 10.46
N ASP A 159 1.31 -25.56 10.29
CA ASP A 159 0.95 -26.97 10.51
C ASP A 159 0.53 -27.27 11.95
N ASN A 160 0.97 -26.44 12.91
CA ASN A 160 0.62 -26.55 14.33
C ASN A 160 -0.62 -25.71 14.73
N GLY A 161 -1.28 -25.05 13.78
CA GLY A 161 -2.51 -24.29 14.01
C GLY A 161 -2.30 -22.81 14.33
N TYR A 162 -1.14 -22.24 14.00
CA TYR A 162 -0.95 -20.79 14.01
C TYR A 162 -1.59 -20.18 12.77
N GLU A 163 -2.12 -18.96 12.90
CA GLU A 163 -2.63 -18.19 11.76
C GLU A 163 -1.91 -16.85 11.67
N TYR A 164 -1.67 -16.40 10.43
CA TYR A 164 -0.94 -15.18 10.14
C TYR A 164 -1.71 -14.29 9.19
N GLN A 165 -1.70 -12.99 9.48
CA GLN A 165 -2.05 -11.96 8.53
C GLN A 165 -0.79 -11.43 7.87
N VAL A 166 -0.83 -11.26 6.54
CA VAL A 166 0.30 -10.74 5.78
C VAL A 166 -0.17 -9.59 4.92
N CYS A 167 0.59 -8.49 4.94
CA CYS A 167 0.35 -7.37 4.05
C CYS A 167 1.65 -6.85 3.44
N LEU A 168 1.52 -6.15 2.30
CA LEU A 168 2.65 -5.51 1.67
C LEU A 168 3.13 -4.33 2.53
N LYS A 169 4.44 -4.28 2.82
CA LYS A 169 5.06 -3.12 3.48
C LYS A 169 5.62 -2.13 2.47
N SER A 170 6.35 -2.63 1.46
CA SER A 170 6.87 -1.81 0.37
C SER A 170 7.13 -2.66 -0.87
N ALA A 171 7.06 -2.03 -2.04
CA ALA A 171 7.50 -2.60 -3.30
C ALA A 171 8.23 -1.53 -4.14
N THR A 172 9.27 -1.95 -4.84
CA THR A 172 9.99 -1.18 -5.86
C THR A 172 9.96 -1.98 -7.18
N ASP A 173 10.67 -1.50 -8.20
CA ASP A 173 10.76 -2.16 -9.50
C ASP A 173 11.39 -3.57 -9.44
N ASN A 174 12.16 -3.90 -8.38
CA ASN A 174 12.91 -5.14 -8.26
C ASN A 174 12.93 -5.75 -6.84
N MET A 175 12.22 -5.16 -5.89
CA MET A 175 12.16 -5.64 -4.50
C MET A 175 10.74 -5.53 -3.96
N ALA A 176 10.40 -6.43 -3.06
CA ALA A 176 9.16 -6.38 -2.31
C ALA A 176 9.41 -6.82 -0.87
N SER A 177 8.81 -6.14 0.09
CA SER A 177 8.83 -6.51 1.50
C SER A 177 7.43 -6.64 2.06
N VAL A 178 7.26 -7.61 2.94
CA VAL A 178 5.98 -7.93 3.57
C VAL A 178 6.08 -7.78 5.08
N PHE A 179 4.96 -7.42 5.67
CA PHE A 179 4.76 -7.40 7.10
C PHE A 179 3.88 -8.58 7.49
N ILE A 180 4.34 -9.39 8.43
CA ILE A 180 3.67 -10.63 8.87
C ILE A 180 3.30 -10.45 10.34
N ARG A 181 2.04 -10.69 10.69
CA ARG A 181 1.51 -10.66 12.06
C ARG A 181 0.88 -12.01 12.40
N GLU A 182 1.25 -12.56 13.54
CA GLU A 182 0.53 -13.67 14.17
C GLU A 182 -0.83 -13.16 14.65
N ILE A 183 -1.92 -13.73 14.14
CA ILE A 183 -3.30 -13.38 14.54
C ILE A 183 -3.90 -14.41 15.48
N LYS A 184 -3.41 -15.66 15.43
CA LYS A 184 -3.91 -16.74 16.26
C LYS A 184 -2.78 -17.68 16.63
N ARG A 185 -2.82 -18.09 17.89
CA ARG A 185 -1.95 -19.11 18.47
C ARG A 185 -2.81 -20.29 18.93
N PRO A 186 -2.37 -21.54 18.70
CA PRO A 186 -3.06 -22.71 19.24
C PRO A 186 -3.02 -22.69 20.79
N ASN A 187 -4.12 -23.09 21.44
CA ASN A 187 -4.18 -23.18 22.89
C ASN A 187 -3.50 -24.48 23.38
N LYS A 188 -2.17 -24.48 23.53
CA LYS A 188 -1.36 -25.61 24.00
C LYS A 188 -0.33 -25.15 25.03
N LYS A 189 0.02 -26.00 26.01
CA LYS A 189 0.94 -25.66 27.12
C LYS A 189 2.37 -25.26 26.70
N ASN A 190 2.84 -25.68 25.51
CA ASN A 190 4.22 -25.45 25.02
C ASN A 190 4.24 -24.73 23.67
N VAL A 191 3.64 -23.54 23.60
CA VAL A 191 3.64 -22.73 22.37
C VAL A 191 4.86 -21.84 22.25
N LEU A 192 5.48 -21.86 21.07
CA LEU A 192 6.66 -21.07 20.75
C LEU A 192 6.27 -19.70 20.14
N PRO A 193 7.06 -18.64 20.34
CA PRO A 193 6.84 -17.38 19.64
C PRO A 193 7.15 -17.53 18.14
N SER A 194 6.31 -16.92 17.29
CA SER A 194 6.45 -17.01 15.84
C SER A 194 7.74 -16.39 15.33
N PHE A 195 8.18 -15.29 15.95
CA PHE A 195 9.39 -14.58 15.53
C PHE A 195 10.40 -14.53 16.67
N ASN A 196 11.69 -14.58 16.33
CA ASN A 196 12.71 -14.41 17.36
C ASN A 196 12.70 -12.94 17.80
N ARG A 197 13.04 -12.67 19.08
CA ARG A 197 13.24 -11.28 19.52
C ARG A 197 14.38 -10.71 18.68
N ALA A 198 14.14 -9.57 18.02
CA ALA A 198 15.22 -8.89 17.32
C ALA A 198 16.33 -8.60 18.34
N HIS A 199 17.54 -9.10 18.09
CA HIS A 199 18.71 -8.55 18.76
C HIS A 199 18.84 -7.13 18.25
N ILE A 200 18.49 -6.15 19.09
CA ILE A 200 18.86 -4.76 18.85
C ILE A 200 20.38 -4.75 18.81
N LYS A 201 20.95 -4.77 17.61
CA LYS A 201 22.37 -4.45 17.44
C LYS A 201 22.47 -2.96 17.69
N PHE A 202 22.84 -2.59 18.92
CA PHE A 202 23.40 -1.27 19.15
C PHE A 202 24.66 -1.18 18.27
N ALA A 203 24.63 -0.28 17.30
CA ALA A 203 25.86 0.13 16.63
C ALA A 203 26.65 0.95 17.66
N ASN A 204 27.86 0.48 17.98
CA ASN A 204 28.89 1.30 18.62
C ASN A 204 29.52 2.23 17.60
#